data_AF-A0AAW2XQC6-F1
#
_entry.id   AF-A0AAW2XQC6-F1
#
_cell.length_a   1.000
_cell.length_b   1.000
_cell.length_c   1.000
_cell.angle_alpha   90.00
_cell.angle_beta   90.00
_cell.angle_gamma   90.00
#
_symmetry.space_group_name_H-M   'P 1'
#
loop_
_entity.id
_entity.type
_entity.pdbx_description
1 polymer ?
#
loop_
_entity_poly.entity_id
_entity_poly.type
_entity_poly.pdbx_seq_one_letter_code
_entity_poly.pdbx_strand_id
1 'polypeptide(L)'
;MEPLPSSPPSGGGSPLQLEECIEEVLKLTLISSIQGKLHTGLSNEFCANLLRDDPSDPLPTNDEVSKGVISYPLYKRLALSLYKSIHSGALCTAYKEVIPVHEDQSSKNKDKEWNKLIVGEGSALLRILKEVDFELDVQEPFFSQLSGVQIYRRFYSEEEERSNGVLAICVSIPTSQLYVIMASILSGLSYSGVQKLLGFVQTIGTNPESLPPPSSTLLSTFLAPNNPDV
;
A
#
# COMPACT_ATOMS: atom_id res chain seq x y z
N MET A 1 -28.90 -47.83 -4.19
CA MET A 1 -27.59 -47.14 -4.26
C MET A 1 -27.91 -45.71 -4.62
N GLU A 2 -28.02 -44.83 -3.62
CA GLU A 2 -28.30 -43.41 -3.83
C GLU A 2 -26.97 -42.71 -4.19
N PRO A 3 -26.90 -41.88 -5.24
CA PRO A 3 -25.66 -41.22 -5.62
C PRO A 3 -25.33 -40.10 -4.62
N LEU A 4 -24.07 -40.05 -4.18
CA LEU A 4 -23.53 -38.99 -3.31
C LEU A 4 -23.67 -37.62 -3.98
N PRO A 5 -23.99 -36.55 -3.21
CA PRO A 5 -24.04 -35.20 -3.75
C PRO A 5 -22.64 -34.76 -4.19
N SER A 6 -22.56 -34.24 -5.42
CA SER A 6 -21.38 -33.62 -6.00
C SER A 6 -20.89 -32.46 -5.14
N SER A 7 -19.60 -32.48 -4.79
CA SER A 7 -18.90 -31.38 -4.14
C SER A 7 -19.16 -30.05 -4.87
N PRO A 8 -19.33 -28.93 -4.14
CA PRO A 8 -19.50 -27.64 -4.79
C PRO A 8 -18.25 -27.31 -5.63
N PRO A 9 -18.40 -26.62 -6.76
CA PRO A 9 -17.27 -26.19 -7.56
C PRO A 9 -16.35 -25.37 -6.65
N SER A 10 -15.10 -25.80 -6.51
CA SER A 10 -14.04 -25.00 -5.91
C SER A 10 -14.02 -23.68 -6.66
N GLY A 11 -14.54 -22.64 -6.01
CA GLY A 11 -14.62 -21.31 -6.57
C GLY A 11 -13.21 -20.90 -6.93
N GLY A 12 -12.94 -20.83 -8.23
CA GLY A 12 -11.70 -20.30 -8.77
C GLY A 12 -11.60 -18.84 -8.34
N GLY A 13 -11.01 -18.62 -7.17
CA GLY A 13 -10.55 -17.30 -6.76
C GLY A 13 -9.61 -16.82 -7.85
N SER A 14 -9.91 -15.66 -8.41
CA SER A 14 -8.96 -14.96 -9.28
C SER A 14 -7.60 -14.94 -8.57
N PRO A 15 -6.49 -15.29 -9.24
CA PRO A 15 -5.16 -15.19 -8.65
C PRO A 15 -5.02 -13.78 -8.09
N LEU A 16 -4.71 -13.67 -6.79
CA LEU A 16 -4.46 -12.39 -6.15
C LEU A 16 -3.50 -11.61 -7.04
N GLN A 17 -3.93 -10.44 -7.54
CA GLN A 17 -3.04 -9.60 -8.31
C GLN A 17 -1.99 -9.09 -7.33
N LEU A 18 -0.77 -9.62 -7.45
CA LEU A 18 0.37 -9.34 -6.58
C LEU A 18 0.62 -7.83 -6.39
N GLU A 19 0.25 -7.04 -7.41
CA GLU A 19 0.22 -5.58 -7.36
C GLU A 19 -0.69 -5.04 -6.26
N GLU A 20 -1.94 -5.51 -6.18
CA GLU A 20 -2.92 -5.14 -5.16
C GLU A 20 -2.43 -5.57 -3.76
N CYS A 21 -1.77 -6.73 -3.65
CA CYS A 21 -1.19 -7.17 -2.39
C CYS A 21 -0.08 -6.23 -1.91
N ILE A 22 0.82 -5.81 -2.80
CA ILE A 22 1.89 -4.86 -2.46
C ILE A 22 1.31 -3.51 -2.06
N GLU A 23 0.26 -3.05 -2.75
CA GLU A 23 -0.46 -1.83 -2.39
C GLU A 23 -1.01 -1.91 -0.95
N GLU A 24 -1.74 -2.97 -0.62
CA GLU A 24 -2.37 -3.06 0.69
C GLU A 24 -1.33 -3.27 1.81
N VAL A 25 -0.28 -4.07 1.56
CA VAL A 25 0.84 -4.23 2.51
C VAL A 25 1.52 -2.89 2.76
N LEU A 26 1.77 -2.08 1.72
CA LEU A 26 2.35 -0.75 1.87
C LEU A 26 1.45 0.16 2.70
N LYS A 27 0.17 0.23 2.36
CA LYS A 27 -0.82 1.07 3.06
C LYS A 27 -0.91 0.72 4.54
N LEU A 28 -1.02 -0.57 4.87
CA LEU A 28 -1.07 -1.06 6.26
C LEU A 28 0.25 -0.80 7.01
N THR A 29 1.38 -0.89 6.33
CA THR A 29 2.70 -0.55 6.88
C THR A 29 2.77 0.93 7.26
N LEU A 30 2.31 1.83 6.37
CA LEU A 30 2.26 3.27 6.63
C LEU A 30 1.32 3.61 7.80
N ILE A 31 0.13 3.00 7.84
CA ILE A 31 -0.82 3.17 8.97
C ILE A 31 -0.19 2.71 10.28
N SER A 32 0.48 1.54 10.28
CA SER A 32 1.16 1.00 11.46
C SER A 32 2.29 1.90 11.95
N SER A 33 3.00 2.54 11.02
CA SER A 33 4.04 3.53 11.34
C SER A 33 3.49 4.76 12.05
N ILE A 34 2.41 5.35 11.51
CA ILE A 34 1.73 6.50 12.12
C ILE A 34 1.22 6.18 13.53
N GLN A 35 0.76 4.95 13.75
CA GLN A 35 0.33 4.47 15.07
C GLN A 35 1.49 4.18 16.04
N GLY A 36 2.75 4.35 15.62
CA GLY A 36 3.94 4.07 16.43
C GLY A 36 4.21 2.59 16.66
N LYS A 37 3.57 1.70 15.89
CA LYS A 37 3.71 0.24 16.04
C LYS A 37 4.88 -0.33 15.25
N LEU A 38 5.35 0.40 14.25
CA LEU A 38 6.37 -0.06 13.29
C LEU A 38 7.26 1.11 12.88
N HIS A 39 8.56 0.88 12.75
CA HIS A 39 9.50 1.93 12.35
C HIS A 39 9.85 1.81 10.87
N THR A 40 9.44 2.80 10.06
CA THR A 40 9.70 2.84 8.61
C THR A 40 10.86 3.78 8.23
N GLY A 41 11.47 4.48 9.19
CA GLY A 41 12.49 5.50 8.92
C GLY A 41 11.96 6.79 8.28
N LEU A 42 10.63 6.93 8.17
CA LEU A 42 9.92 8.10 7.66
C LEU A 42 9.13 8.76 8.80
N SER A 43 8.95 10.07 8.75
CA SER A 43 8.12 10.79 9.73
C SER A 43 6.63 10.44 9.60
N ASN A 44 5.90 10.52 10.71
CA ASN A 44 4.46 10.25 10.73
C ASN A 44 3.68 11.19 9.80
N GLU A 45 4.11 12.45 9.70
CA GLU A 45 3.53 13.43 8.77
C GLU A 45 3.76 13.04 7.31
N PHE A 46 4.97 12.58 6.97
CA PHE A 46 5.27 12.09 5.63
C PHE A 46 4.39 10.90 5.26
N CYS A 47 4.28 9.91 6.17
CA CYS A 47 3.39 8.76 5.98
C CYS A 47 1.91 9.17 5.83
N ALA A 48 1.43 10.11 6.64
CA ALA A 48 0.06 10.61 6.56
C ALA A 48 -0.20 11.32 5.23
N ASN A 49 0.76 12.11 4.74
CA ASN A 49 0.67 12.81 3.46
C ASN A 49 0.70 11.86 2.25
N LEU A 50 1.38 10.70 2.35
CA LEU A 50 1.31 9.65 1.33
C LEU A 50 -0.08 8.99 1.26
N LEU A 51 -0.75 8.86 2.40
CA LEU A 51 -2.08 8.24 2.54
C LEU A 51 -3.23 9.20 2.24
N ARG A 52 -2.97 10.50 2.19
CA ARG A 52 -4.00 11.53 2.04
C ARG A 52 -4.69 11.44 0.68
N ASP A 53 -6.02 11.41 0.69
CA ASP A 53 -6.84 11.52 -0.51
C ASP A 53 -6.99 12.97 -1.00
N ASP A 54 -7.22 13.16 -2.29
CA ASP A 54 -7.61 14.46 -2.85
C ASP A 54 -9.12 14.47 -3.13
N PRO A 55 -9.92 15.31 -2.45
CA PRO A 55 -11.37 15.39 -2.67
C PRO A 55 -11.74 15.93 -4.06
N SER A 56 -10.79 16.51 -4.81
CA SER A 56 -11.02 17.01 -6.17
C SER A 56 -10.45 16.10 -7.27
N ASP A 57 -9.87 14.94 -6.92
CA ASP A 57 -9.44 14.01 -7.95
C ASP A 57 -10.68 13.42 -8.65
N PRO A 58 -10.77 13.49 -9.99
CA PRO A 58 -11.76 12.70 -10.72
C PRO A 58 -11.56 11.22 -10.36
N LEU A 59 -12.65 10.49 -10.12
CA LEU A 59 -12.65 9.03 -9.93
C LEU A 59 -11.65 8.34 -10.87
N PRO A 60 -10.99 7.24 -10.46
CA PRO A 60 -9.95 6.61 -11.23
C PRO A 60 -10.52 6.11 -12.54
N THR A 61 -10.36 6.90 -13.60
CA THR A 61 -10.49 6.41 -14.97
C THR A 61 -9.26 5.56 -15.23
N ASN A 62 -9.46 4.30 -15.60
CA ASN A 62 -8.44 3.33 -15.99
C ASN A 62 -7.49 3.79 -17.12
N ASP A 63 -7.68 5.00 -17.64
CA ASP A 63 -6.80 5.59 -18.63
C ASP A 63 -5.58 6.21 -17.95
N GLU A 64 -4.51 5.41 -17.97
CA GLU A 64 -3.14 5.89 -17.83
C GLU A 64 -2.96 7.23 -18.57
N VAL A 65 -2.25 8.16 -17.92
CA VAL A 65 -1.66 9.36 -18.54
C VAL A 65 -2.60 10.57 -18.70
N SER A 66 -3.04 11.15 -17.57
CA SER A 66 -3.01 12.62 -17.48
C SER A 66 -1.54 13.04 -17.38
N LYS A 67 -0.93 13.34 -18.53
CA LYS A 67 0.49 13.66 -18.72
C LYS A 67 0.87 14.96 -17.99
N GLY A 68 1.03 14.90 -16.67
CA GLY A 68 1.53 16.02 -15.86
C GLY A 68 0.87 16.22 -14.50
N VAL A 69 -0.24 15.55 -14.17
CA VAL A 69 -0.92 15.71 -12.88
C VAL A 69 -0.62 14.51 -11.97
N ILE A 70 -0.26 14.81 -10.72
CA ILE A 70 -0.02 13.79 -9.70
C ILE A 70 -1.39 13.40 -9.13
N SER A 71 -1.78 12.14 -9.31
CA SER A 71 -2.99 11.57 -8.72
C SER A 71 -2.71 11.17 -7.27
N TYR A 72 -3.66 11.50 -6.40
CA TYR A 72 -3.68 11.09 -5.00
C TYR A 72 -4.61 9.88 -4.82
N PRO A 73 -4.40 9.07 -3.78
CA PRO A 73 -3.32 9.18 -2.79
C PRO A 73 -1.96 8.67 -3.33
N LEU A 74 -0.87 9.31 -2.91
CA LEU A 74 0.48 9.06 -3.46
C LEU A 74 0.98 7.64 -3.21
N TYR A 75 0.52 7.00 -2.13
CA TYR A 75 0.96 5.64 -1.78
C TYR A 75 0.63 4.62 -2.89
N LYS A 76 -0.44 4.81 -3.68
CA LYS A 76 -0.80 3.91 -4.80
C LYS A 76 0.26 3.94 -5.89
N ARG A 77 0.70 5.14 -6.26
CA ARG A 77 1.80 5.34 -7.21
C ARG A 77 3.11 4.74 -6.70
N LEU A 78 3.37 4.92 -5.40
CA LEU A 78 4.53 4.33 -4.74
C LEU A 78 4.46 2.80 -4.78
N ALA A 79 3.31 2.20 -4.45
CA ALA A 79 3.08 0.76 -4.51
C ALA A 79 3.33 0.19 -5.90
N LEU A 80 2.77 0.81 -6.94
CA LEU A 80 2.98 0.41 -8.33
C LEU A 80 4.46 0.47 -8.73
N SER A 81 5.16 1.55 -8.35
CA SER A 81 6.58 1.72 -8.66
C SER A 81 7.45 0.72 -7.89
N LEU A 82 7.10 0.42 -6.64
CA LEU A 82 7.74 -0.64 -5.84
C LEU A 82 7.51 -2.00 -6.49
N TYR A 83 6.29 -2.36 -6.84
CA TYR A 83 5.97 -3.62 -7.51
C TYR A 83 6.80 -3.79 -8.80
N LYS A 84 6.81 -2.77 -9.66
CA LYS A 84 7.63 -2.76 -10.89
C LYS A 84 9.12 -2.92 -10.58
N SER A 85 9.62 -2.21 -9.57
CA SER A 85 11.03 -2.27 -9.17
C SER A 85 11.44 -3.64 -8.64
N ILE A 86 10.58 -4.24 -7.81
CA ILE A 86 10.81 -5.57 -7.24
C ILE A 86 10.77 -6.63 -8.34
N HIS A 87 9.86 -6.49 -9.31
CA HIS A 87 9.76 -7.41 -10.44
C HIS A 87 10.95 -7.29 -11.41
N SER A 88 11.44 -6.07 -11.66
CA SER A 88 12.60 -5.83 -12.54
C SER A 88 13.95 -6.06 -11.85
N GLY A 89 13.98 -6.08 -10.51
CA GLY A 89 15.22 -6.13 -9.72
C GLY A 89 16.02 -4.82 -9.74
N ALA A 90 15.41 -3.73 -10.20
CA ALA A 90 16.05 -2.42 -10.28
C ALA A 90 15.04 -1.32 -9.94
N LEU A 91 15.48 -0.28 -9.26
CA LEU A 91 14.63 0.87 -8.94
C LEU A 91 14.12 1.50 -10.24
N CYS A 92 12.81 1.46 -10.44
CA CYS A 92 12.14 1.87 -11.65
C CYS A 92 10.97 2.79 -11.27
N THR A 93 10.94 3.99 -11.83
CA THR A 93 9.81 4.90 -11.69
C THR A 93 8.74 4.50 -12.69
N ALA A 94 7.48 4.39 -12.27
CA ALA A 94 6.39 4.02 -13.17
C ALA A 94 6.09 5.09 -14.23
N TYR A 95 6.64 6.30 -14.09
CA TYR A 95 6.39 7.47 -14.91
C TYR A 95 7.73 8.09 -15.33
N LYS A 96 7.79 8.59 -16.57
CA LYS A 96 9.00 9.16 -17.16
C LYS A 96 9.42 10.42 -16.41
N GLU A 97 10.69 10.49 -16.02
CA GLU A 97 11.33 11.74 -15.61
C GLU A 97 11.18 12.78 -16.73
N VAL A 98 10.69 13.97 -16.37
CA VAL A 98 10.45 15.07 -17.33
C VAL A 98 11.76 15.78 -17.68
N ILE A 99 12.83 15.57 -16.90
CA ILE A 99 14.12 16.24 -17.08
C ILE A 99 15.26 15.24 -16.86
N PRO A 100 16.19 15.07 -17.81
CA PRO A 100 17.41 14.31 -17.60
C PRO A 100 18.25 15.01 -16.53
N VAL A 101 18.37 14.40 -15.35
CA VAL A 101 19.24 14.91 -14.30
C VAL A 101 20.67 14.51 -14.62
N HIS A 102 21.60 15.46 -14.55
CA HIS A 102 23.03 15.15 -14.58
C HIS A 102 23.37 14.32 -13.34
N GLU A 103 23.60 13.02 -13.52
CA GLU A 103 23.89 12.12 -12.41
C GLU A 103 25.29 12.33 -11.86
N ASP A 104 25.37 12.98 -10.70
CA ASP A 104 26.62 13.09 -9.95
C ASP A 104 26.99 11.73 -9.32
N GLN A 105 28.27 11.52 -9.02
CA GLN A 105 28.79 10.22 -8.55
C GLN A 105 28.10 9.72 -7.24
N SER A 106 27.53 10.61 -6.45
CA SER A 106 26.78 10.31 -5.21
C SER A 106 25.42 9.65 -5.50
N SER A 107 24.68 10.08 -6.53
CA SER A 107 23.39 9.47 -6.88
C SER A 107 23.57 8.05 -7.42
N LYS A 108 24.63 7.83 -8.21
CA LYS A 108 24.99 6.50 -8.74
C LYS A 108 25.33 5.47 -7.67
N ASN A 109 25.90 5.89 -6.54
CA ASN A 109 26.19 4.98 -5.43
C ASN A 109 24.92 4.59 -4.67
N LYS A 110 24.03 5.55 -4.40
CA LYS A 110 22.73 5.28 -3.76
C LYS A 110 21.85 4.37 -4.60
N ASP A 111 21.84 4.56 -5.92
CA ASP A 111 21.07 3.69 -6.82
C ASP A 111 21.50 2.22 -6.75
N LYS A 112 22.81 1.96 -6.59
CA LYS A 112 23.31 0.60 -6.40
C LYS A 112 22.86 0.01 -5.06
N GLU A 113 22.87 0.82 -4.00
CA GLU A 113 22.38 0.40 -2.67
C GLU A 113 20.89 0.08 -2.69
N TRP A 114 20.08 0.95 -3.31
CA TRP A 114 18.65 0.73 -3.48
C TRP A 114 18.35 -0.49 -4.36
N ASN A 115 19.08 -0.69 -5.46
CA ASN A 115 18.91 -1.89 -6.28
C ASN A 115 19.23 -3.15 -5.50
N LYS A 116 20.32 -3.15 -4.72
CA LYS A 116 20.66 -4.28 -3.84
C LYS A 116 19.56 -4.53 -2.80
N LEU A 117 19.01 -3.48 -2.21
CA LEU A 117 17.90 -3.57 -1.25
C LEU A 117 16.65 -4.17 -1.91
N ILE A 118 16.26 -3.67 -3.09
CA ILE A 118 15.11 -4.16 -3.85
C ILE A 118 15.28 -5.63 -4.23
N VAL A 119 16.47 -6.04 -4.68
CA VAL A 119 16.76 -7.44 -4.99
C VAL A 119 16.71 -8.31 -3.73
N GLY A 120 17.24 -7.84 -2.60
CA GLY A 120 17.26 -8.59 -1.34
C GLY A 120 15.88 -8.68 -0.68
N GLU A 121 15.40 -7.56 -0.15
CA GLU A 121 14.16 -7.48 0.63
C GLU A 121 12.92 -7.63 -0.27
N GLY A 122 12.95 -7.06 -1.47
CA GLY A 122 11.83 -7.17 -2.41
C GLY A 122 11.60 -8.61 -2.87
N SER A 123 12.66 -9.37 -3.16
CA SER A 123 12.49 -10.79 -3.50
C SER A 123 12.03 -11.63 -2.32
N ALA A 124 12.49 -11.32 -1.10
CA ALA A 124 11.99 -11.95 0.11
C ALA A 124 10.49 -11.66 0.32
N LEU A 125 10.05 -10.42 0.12
CA LEU A 125 8.65 -10.03 0.16
C LEU A 125 7.81 -10.81 -0.86
N LEU A 126 8.28 -10.88 -2.12
CA LEU A 126 7.59 -11.64 -3.16
C LEU A 126 7.51 -13.13 -2.88
N ARG A 127 8.58 -13.70 -2.34
CA ARG A 127 8.59 -15.12 -1.98
C ARG A 127 7.52 -15.41 -0.92
N ILE A 128 7.46 -14.61 0.14
CA ILE A 128 6.43 -14.77 1.17
C ILE A 128 5.04 -14.58 0.57
N LEU A 129 4.80 -13.52 -0.21
CA LEU A 129 3.50 -13.30 -0.85
C LEU A 129 3.06 -14.44 -1.78
N LYS A 130 4.01 -15.17 -2.37
CA LYS A 130 3.75 -16.35 -3.22
C LYS A 130 3.59 -17.65 -2.43
N GLU A 131 4.20 -17.74 -1.26
CA GLU A 131 4.16 -18.91 -0.37
C GLU A 131 3.00 -18.82 0.63
N VAL A 132 2.41 -17.63 0.82
CA VAL A 132 1.24 -17.44 1.66
C VAL A 132 0.02 -18.07 0.98
N ASP A 133 -0.30 -19.29 1.39
CA ASP A 133 -1.62 -19.85 1.22
C ASP A 133 -2.56 -19.17 2.22
N PHE A 134 -3.53 -18.43 1.72
CA PHE A 134 -4.61 -17.90 2.56
C PHE A 134 -5.51 -19.06 2.93
N GLU A 135 -5.34 -19.57 4.14
CA GLU A 135 -6.23 -20.60 4.68
C GLU A 135 -7.54 -19.93 5.09
N LEU A 136 -8.57 -20.16 4.27
CA LEU A 136 -9.93 -19.76 4.58
C LEU A 136 -10.56 -20.87 5.41
N ASP A 137 -10.45 -20.77 6.72
CA ASP A 137 -11.13 -21.70 7.61
C ASP A 137 -12.62 -21.39 7.58
N VAL A 138 -13.34 -22.17 6.76
CA VAL A 138 -14.80 -22.27 6.78
C VAL A 138 -15.14 -23.43 7.70
N GLN A 139 -15.06 -23.17 9.00
CA GLN A 139 -15.48 -24.12 10.00
C GLN A 139 -16.86 -23.68 10.50
N GLU A 140 -17.83 -24.59 10.59
CA GLU A 140 -18.94 -24.39 11.51
C GLU A 140 -18.34 -24.50 12.93
N PRO A 141 -18.14 -23.38 13.64
CA PRO A 141 -18.59 -23.41 15.02
C PRO A 141 -19.16 -22.07 15.47
N PHE A 142 -20.07 -22.18 16.44
CA PHE A 142 -20.60 -21.11 17.26
C PHE A 142 -19.58 -19.99 17.45
N PHE A 143 -19.99 -18.77 17.13
CA PHE A 143 -19.27 -17.49 17.17
C PHE A 143 -18.30 -17.29 18.36
N SER A 144 -18.47 -18.04 19.46
CA SER A 144 -17.80 -17.93 20.75
C SER A 144 -16.26 -17.97 20.73
N GLN A 145 -15.62 -18.37 19.63
CA GLN A 145 -14.15 -18.44 19.52
C GLN A 145 -13.51 -17.27 18.77
N LEU A 146 -14.29 -16.40 18.10
CA LEU A 146 -13.74 -15.29 17.32
C LEU A 146 -13.50 -14.03 18.16
N SER A 147 -12.37 -13.36 17.94
CA SER A 147 -12.14 -12.01 18.46
C SER A 147 -13.19 -11.06 17.88
N GLY A 148 -14.02 -10.47 18.73
CA GLY A 148 -15.15 -9.62 18.30
C GLY A 148 -16.53 -10.22 18.60
N VAL A 149 -16.59 -11.47 19.09
CA VAL A 149 -17.88 -12.09 19.43
C VAL A 149 -18.68 -11.31 20.46
N GLN A 150 -17.99 -10.63 21.37
CA GLN A 150 -18.65 -9.82 22.40
C GLN A 150 -19.45 -8.65 21.81
N ILE A 151 -19.03 -8.13 20.65
CA ILE A 151 -19.77 -7.10 19.92
C ILE A 151 -20.99 -7.75 19.25
N TYR A 152 -20.78 -8.87 18.56
CA TYR A 152 -21.86 -9.60 17.89
C TYR A 152 -22.97 -10.06 18.87
N ARG A 153 -22.58 -10.54 20.05
CA ARG A 153 -23.48 -10.96 21.14
C ARG A 153 -24.36 -9.85 21.71
N ARG A 154 -24.07 -8.58 21.43
CA ARG A 154 -24.97 -7.46 21.78
C ARG A 154 -26.19 -7.38 20.85
N PHE A 155 -26.09 -7.95 19.65
CA PHE A 155 -27.11 -7.84 18.61
C PHE A 155 -27.81 -9.16 18.33
N TYR A 156 -27.11 -10.29 18.47
CA TYR A 156 -27.66 -11.62 18.19
C TYR A 156 -27.34 -12.59 19.33
N SER A 157 -28.36 -13.33 19.76
CA SER A 157 -28.23 -14.44 20.69
C SER A 157 -27.72 -15.71 19.99
N GLU A 158 -27.22 -16.68 20.76
CA GLU A 158 -26.77 -17.98 20.22
C GLU A 158 -27.91 -18.76 19.55
N GLU A 159 -29.14 -18.62 20.05
CA GLU A 159 -30.31 -19.27 19.47
C GLU A 159 -30.65 -18.69 18.10
N GLU A 160 -30.56 -17.36 17.94
CA GLU A 160 -30.80 -16.69 16.66
C GLU A 160 -29.71 -17.00 15.63
N GLU A 161 -28.46 -17.08 16.06
CA GLU A 161 -27.34 -17.52 15.21
C GLU A 161 -27.57 -18.95 14.70
N ARG A 162 -28.00 -19.86 15.58
CA ARG A 162 -28.34 -21.23 15.23
C ARG A 162 -29.54 -21.34 14.30
N SER A 163 -30.58 -20.52 14.52
CA SER A 163 -31.79 -20.57 13.69
C SER A 163 -31.56 -19.99 12.29
N ASN A 164 -30.65 -19.01 12.18
CA ASN A 164 -30.40 -18.29 10.93
C ASN A 164 -29.26 -18.89 10.10
N GLY A 165 -28.44 -19.78 10.68
CA GLY A 165 -27.33 -20.43 9.97
C GLY A 165 -26.22 -19.43 9.63
N VAL A 166 -25.43 -19.03 10.63
CA VAL A 166 -24.36 -18.05 10.42
C VAL A 166 -23.02 -18.77 10.21
N LEU A 167 -22.26 -18.29 9.22
CA LEU A 167 -20.92 -18.79 8.90
C LEU A 167 -19.86 -17.82 9.43
N ALA A 168 -18.96 -18.34 10.27
CA ALA A 168 -17.74 -17.65 10.65
C ALA A 168 -16.70 -17.77 9.53
N ILE A 169 -16.17 -16.64 9.09
CA ILE A 169 -15.04 -16.60 8.15
C ILE A 169 -13.84 -16.06 8.90
N CYS A 170 -12.88 -16.92 9.21
CA CYS A 170 -11.59 -16.49 9.72
C CYS A 170 -10.62 -16.35 8.56
N VAL A 171 -9.98 -15.19 8.43
CA VAL A 171 -8.90 -14.97 7.47
C VAL A 171 -7.63 -14.75 8.26
N SER A 172 -6.81 -15.80 8.30
CA SER A 172 -5.50 -15.78 8.95
C SER A 172 -4.48 -15.19 7.98
N ILE A 173 -4.19 -13.89 8.09
CA ILE A 173 -3.07 -13.30 7.33
C ILE A 173 -1.78 -13.79 7.97
N PRO A 174 -0.99 -14.66 7.30
CA PRO A 174 0.20 -15.19 7.92
C PRO A 174 1.24 -14.08 7.85
N THR A 175 1.70 -13.69 9.02
CA THR A 175 2.98 -13.02 9.29
C THR A 175 3.00 -11.49 9.36
N SER A 176 3.35 -11.03 10.57
CA SER A 176 3.97 -9.73 10.83
C SER A 176 5.24 -9.49 10.00
N GLN A 177 5.83 -10.52 9.38
CA GLN A 177 7.01 -10.45 8.54
C GLN A 177 6.79 -9.57 7.29
N LEU A 178 5.60 -9.60 6.68
CA LEU A 178 5.30 -8.75 5.51
C LEU A 178 5.48 -7.27 5.82
N TYR A 179 4.95 -6.81 6.95
CA TYR A 179 5.07 -5.42 7.38
C TYR A 179 6.51 -5.07 7.77
N VAL A 180 7.22 -6.01 8.41
CA VAL A 180 8.63 -5.81 8.79
C VAL A 180 9.51 -5.64 7.56
N ILE A 181 9.33 -6.48 6.53
CA ILE A 181 10.09 -6.38 5.28
C ILE A 181 9.72 -5.10 4.53
N MET A 182 8.44 -4.77 4.43
CA MET A 182 8.01 -3.52 3.80
C MET A 182 8.58 -2.29 4.54
N ALA A 183 8.58 -2.30 5.87
CA ALA A 183 9.19 -1.23 6.66
C ALA A 183 10.71 -1.16 6.48
N SER A 184 11.40 -2.31 6.35
CA SER A 184 12.82 -2.37 6.02
C SER A 184 13.11 -1.74 4.66
N ILE A 185 12.30 -2.05 3.64
CA ILE A 185 12.39 -1.44 2.31
C ILE A 185 12.22 0.08 2.41
N LEU A 186 11.17 0.57 3.08
CA LEU A 186 10.94 2.01 3.26
C LEU A 186 12.10 2.69 4.01
N SER A 187 12.62 2.05 5.06
CA SER A 187 13.72 2.57 5.85
C SER A 187 15.01 2.64 5.04
N GLY A 188 15.31 1.62 4.21
CA GLY A 188 16.50 1.60 3.36
C GLY A 188 16.40 2.55 2.17
N LEU A 189 15.20 2.78 1.64
CA LEU A 189 14.96 3.79 0.61
C LEU A 189 15.12 5.20 1.16
N SER A 190 14.69 5.44 2.40
CA SER A 190 14.59 6.77 3.03
C SER A 190 13.72 7.74 2.20
N TYR A 191 13.65 9.01 2.61
CA TYR A 191 12.91 10.04 1.86
C TYR A 191 13.36 10.13 0.39
N SER A 192 14.67 10.11 0.13
CA SER A 192 15.18 10.26 -1.25
C SER A 192 14.81 9.10 -2.18
N GLY A 193 14.82 7.86 -1.69
CA GLY A 193 14.44 6.70 -2.49
C GLY A 193 12.93 6.67 -2.73
N VAL A 194 12.13 7.02 -1.72
CA VAL A 194 10.67 7.13 -1.87
C VAL A 194 10.29 8.25 -2.85
N GLN A 195 10.92 9.43 -2.74
CA GLN A 195 10.71 10.53 -3.69
C GLN A 195 11.14 10.14 -5.11
N LYS A 196 12.25 9.39 -5.26
CA LYS A 196 12.66 8.84 -6.57
C LYS A 196 11.64 7.84 -7.09
N LEU A 197 11.07 6.98 -6.26
CA LEU A 197 9.95 6.08 -6.62
C LEU A 197 8.61 6.78 -6.80
N LEU A 198 8.52 8.07 -6.52
CA LEU A 198 7.46 8.99 -6.96
C LEU A 198 7.92 9.89 -8.14
N GLY A 199 9.19 9.71 -8.57
CA GLY A 199 10.03 10.44 -9.54
C GLY A 199 9.84 11.93 -9.45
N PHE A 200 9.93 12.36 -8.21
CA PHE A 200 10.28 13.72 -7.90
C PHE A 200 11.78 13.87 -8.12
N VAL A 201 12.14 14.94 -8.81
CA VAL A 201 13.54 15.32 -9.00
C VAL A 201 13.99 15.99 -7.71
N GLN A 202 15.05 15.46 -7.10
CA GLN A 202 15.63 16.08 -5.93
C GLN A 202 16.44 17.31 -6.37
N THR A 203 15.98 18.49 -5.94
CA THR A 203 16.65 19.77 -6.20
C THR A 203 17.32 20.28 -4.93
N ILE A 204 18.46 20.97 -5.09
CA ILE A 204 19.16 21.60 -3.97
C ILE A 204 18.24 22.67 -3.36
N GLY A 205 18.09 22.66 -2.04
CA GLY A 205 17.28 23.63 -1.29
C GLY A 205 15.84 23.19 -0.99
N THR A 206 15.39 22.03 -1.48
CA THR A 206 14.07 21.48 -1.15
C THR A 206 14.14 20.60 0.11
N ASN A 207 13.14 20.72 0.99
CA ASN A 207 13.02 19.84 2.15
C ASN A 207 12.76 18.39 1.67
N PRO A 208 13.60 17.41 2.03
CA PRO A 208 13.41 16.00 1.63
C PRO A 208 12.12 15.38 2.18
N GLU A 209 11.55 15.93 3.25
CA GLU A 209 10.28 15.47 3.82
C GLU A 209 9.07 16.11 3.13
N SER A 210 9.27 17.03 2.19
CA SER A 210 8.15 17.66 1.49
C SER A 210 7.62 16.75 0.40
N LEU A 211 6.31 16.53 0.43
CA LEU A 211 5.54 15.98 -0.68
C LEU A 211 4.79 17.13 -1.36
N PRO A 212 4.44 16.99 -2.65
CA PRO A 212 3.56 17.97 -3.28
C PRO A 212 2.25 18.08 -2.48
N PRO A 213 1.56 19.24 -2.53
CA PRO A 213 0.19 19.33 -2.06
C PRO A 213 -0.77 18.67 -3.06
N PRO A 214 -2.00 18.35 -2.67
CA PRO A 214 -3.06 17.90 -3.56
C PRO A 214 -3.47 19.02 -4.52
N SER A 215 -4.03 18.64 -5.67
CA SER A 215 -4.49 19.58 -6.70
C SER A 215 -5.58 20.50 -6.14
N SER A 216 -6.48 19.97 -5.31
CA SER A 216 -7.49 20.78 -4.60
C SER A 216 -6.88 21.90 -3.75
N THR A 217 -5.75 21.64 -3.10
CA THR A 217 -5.06 22.63 -2.25
C THR A 217 -4.38 23.70 -3.10
N LEU A 218 -3.84 23.33 -4.26
CA LEU A 218 -3.32 24.29 -5.22
C LEU A 218 -4.44 25.19 -5.76
N LEU A 219 -5.54 24.59 -6.21
CA LEU A 219 -6.68 25.32 -6.76
C LEU A 219 -7.32 26.26 -5.72
N SER A 220 -7.50 25.81 -4.48
CA SER A 220 -8.05 26.66 -3.41
C SER A 220 -7.12 27.84 -3.10
N THR A 221 -5.80 27.64 -3.16
CA THR A 221 -4.82 28.72 -2.97
C THR A 221 -4.88 29.76 -4.09
N PHE A 222 -5.06 29.33 -5.34
CA PHE A 222 -5.22 30.26 -6.48
C PHE A 222 -6.55 31.02 -6.44
N LEU A 223 -7.61 30.40 -5.93
CA LEU A 223 -8.95 30.98 -5.85
C LEU A 223 -9.17 31.78 -4.57
N ALA A 224 -8.28 31.66 -3.58
CA ALA A 224 -8.34 32.47 -2.38
C ALA A 224 -8.17 33.95 -2.77
N PRO A 225 -9.08 34.85 -2.37
CA PRO A 225 -8.90 36.26 -2.60
C PRO A 225 -7.59 36.69 -1.90
N ASN A 226 -6.63 37.19 -2.69
CA ASN A 226 -5.46 37.84 -2.13
C ASN A 226 -5.96 39.00 -1.26
N ASN A 227 -5.56 38.98 0.01
CA ASN A 227 -6.01 39.92 1.02
C ASN A 227 -5.82 41.36 0.50
N PRO A 228 -6.89 42.16 0.31
CA PRO A 228 -6.76 43.52 -0.20
C PRO A 228 -6.28 44.54 0.85
N ASP A 229 -6.02 44.10 2.10
CA ASP A 229 -5.68 44.97 3.23
C ASP A 229 -4.20 44.85 3.69
N VAL A 230 -3.25 44.72 2.76
CA VAL A 230 -1.81 44.98 3.00
C VAL A 230 -1.32 46.08 2.08
#